data_AF-A0A8U0WK25-F1
#
_entry.id   AF-A0A8U0WK25-F1
#
_cell.length_a   1.000
_cell.length_b   1.000
_cell.length_c   1.000
_cell.angle_alpha   90.00
_cell.angle_beta   90.00
_cell.angle_gamma   90.00
#
_symmetry.space_group_name_H-M   'P 1'
#
loop_
_entity.id
_entity.type
_entity.pdbx_description
1 polymer ?
#
loop_
_entity_poly.entity_id
_entity_poly.type
_entity_poly.pdbx_seq_one_letter_code
_entity_poly.pdbx_strand_id
1 'polypeptide(L)'
;MSYKSEDILETKSEKGSGGSNYLKLQQSQVIRSSLQGISQLLNTGLSDESLDISIKLIEAGVHPQALAEVITQIRREAESTWAPDESKES
;
A
#
# COMPACT_ATOMS: atom_id res chain seq x y z
N MET A 1 34.85 25.06 -35.73
CA MET A 1 34.40 24.47 -34.44
C MET A 1 32.93 24.09 -34.59
N SER A 2 32.66 22.82 -34.90
CA SER A 2 31.29 22.29 -34.97
C SER A 2 31.12 21.40 -33.75
N TYR A 3 30.35 21.85 -32.76
CA TYR A 3 30.03 21.04 -31.60
C TYR A 3 29.00 19.99 -32.02
N LYS A 4 29.36 18.71 -31.92
CA LYS A 4 28.48 17.56 -32.13
C LYS A 4 27.31 17.63 -31.16
N SER A 5 26.09 17.53 -31.69
CA SER A 5 24.81 17.56 -30.97
C SER A 5 24.28 16.17 -30.62
N GLU A 6 25.15 15.18 -30.42
CA GLU A 6 24.75 13.83 -30.05
C GLU A 6 25.59 13.40 -28.84
N ASP A 7 24.93 12.74 -27.88
CA ASP A 7 25.47 12.14 -26.66
C ASP A 7 25.61 13.02 -25.40
N ILE A 8 24.50 13.60 -24.90
CA ILE A 8 24.21 13.57 -23.44
C ILE A 8 22.69 13.39 -23.23
N LEU A 9 22.18 12.19 -23.50
CA LEU A 9 21.06 11.63 -22.75
C LEU A 9 21.65 10.55 -21.84
N GLU A 10 22.08 10.95 -20.65
CA GLU A 10 22.29 10.01 -19.56
C GLU A 10 21.51 10.55 -18.36
N THR A 11 20.18 10.40 -18.42
CA THR A 11 19.32 10.54 -17.24
C THR A 11 19.61 9.35 -16.33
N LYS A 12 20.66 9.47 -15.52
CA LYS A 12 20.99 8.49 -14.49
C LYS A 12 20.00 8.58 -13.33
N SER A 13 18.82 8.00 -13.54
CA SER A 13 17.87 7.65 -12.50
C SER A 13 18.00 6.16 -12.18
N GLU A 14 19.04 5.79 -11.44
CA GLU A 14 19.20 4.42 -10.92
C GLU A 14 19.49 4.45 -9.42
N LYS A 15 18.44 4.70 -8.63
CA LYS A 15 18.27 4.08 -7.31
C LYS A 15 16.81 3.68 -7.14
N GLY A 16 16.51 2.46 -7.60
CA GLY A 16 15.17 1.89 -7.53
C GLY A 16 15.16 0.41 -7.89
N SER A 17 16.00 -0.40 -7.24
CA SER A 17 15.83 -1.87 -7.22
C SER A 17 14.65 -2.25 -6.32
N GLY A 18 13.48 -1.64 -6.53
CA GLY A 18 12.24 -1.89 -5.78
C GLY A 18 11.23 -2.73 -6.53
N GLY A 19 11.38 -2.90 -7.85
CA GLY A 19 10.48 -3.73 -8.65
C GLY A 19 10.96 -5.17 -8.70
N SER A 20 10.53 -6.03 -7.76
CA SER A 20 10.54 -7.51 -7.92
C SER A 20 9.91 -8.30 -6.76
N ASN A 21 9.76 -7.75 -5.56
CA ASN A 21 9.30 -8.54 -4.41
C ASN A 21 7.78 -8.75 -4.41
N TYR A 22 6.98 -7.72 -4.74
CA TYR A 22 5.53 -7.86 -4.76
C TYR A 22 5.08 -8.81 -5.85
N LEU A 23 5.71 -8.76 -7.03
CA LEU A 23 5.43 -9.70 -8.10
C LEU A 23 5.74 -11.16 -7.67
N LYS A 24 6.80 -11.36 -6.88
CA LYS A 24 7.18 -12.67 -6.34
C LYS A 24 6.21 -13.15 -5.25
N LEU A 25 5.68 -12.23 -4.44
CA LEU A 25 4.63 -12.48 -3.46
C LEU A 25 3.29 -12.82 -4.13
N GLN A 26 2.91 -12.09 -5.18
CA GLN A 26 1.70 -12.37 -5.98
C GLN A 26 1.78 -13.72 -6.69
N GLN A 27 2.94 -14.07 -7.24
CA GLN A 27 3.17 -15.37 -7.85
C GLN A 27 3.16 -16.52 -6.81
N SER A 28 3.43 -16.22 -5.54
CA SER A 28 3.42 -17.20 -4.46
C SER A 28 2.10 -17.21 -3.71
N GLN A 29 1.20 -18.08 -4.16
CA GLN A 29 -0.11 -18.26 -3.52
C GLN A 29 -0.02 -18.64 -2.04
N VAL A 30 1.04 -19.38 -1.66
CA VAL A 30 1.28 -19.78 -0.26
C VAL A 30 1.51 -18.56 0.63
N ILE A 31 2.34 -17.62 0.20
CA ILE A 31 2.66 -16.43 1.00
C ILE A 31 1.44 -15.53 1.09
N ARG A 32 0.72 -15.35 -0.03
CA ARG A 32 -0.52 -14.57 -0.08
C ARG A 32 -1.58 -15.12 0.87
N SER A 33 -1.85 -16.42 0.83
CA SER A 33 -2.79 -17.07 1.77
C SER A 33 -2.30 -17.01 3.22
N SER A 34 -0.99 -17.08 3.47
CA SER A 34 -0.44 -16.96 4.83
C SER A 34 -0.63 -15.56 5.41
N LEU A 35 -0.35 -14.51 4.63
CA LEU A 35 -0.60 -13.12 5.03
C LEU A 35 -2.08 -12.83 5.26
N GLN A 36 -2.96 -13.38 4.41
CA GLN A 36 -4.40 -13.26 4.60
C GLN A 36 -4.87 -14.01 5.86
N GLY A 37 -4.33 -15.20 6.13
CA GLY A 37 -4.61 -15.95 7.35
C GLY A 37 -4.16 -15.22 8.62
N ILE A 38 -2.97 -14.59 8.59
CA ILE A 38 -2.48 -13.75 9.68
C ILE A 38 -3.38 -12.52 9.87
N SER A 39 -3.77 -11.85 8.78
CA SER A 39 -4.68 -10.70 8.81
C SER A 39 -6.03 -11.03 9.46
N GLN A 40 -6.59 -12.19 9.12
CA GLN A 40 -7.82 -12.72 9.71
C GLN A 40 -7.64 -13.09 11.19
N LEU A 41 -6.52 -13.73 11.55
CA LEU A 41 -6.23 -14.12 12.93
C LEU A 41 -6.07 -12.91 13.85
N LEU A 42 -5.41 -11.85 13.37
CA LEU A 42 -5.25 -10.59 14.08
C LEU A 42 -6.50 -9.69 13.99
N ASN A 43 -7.55 -10.16 13.32
CA ASN A 43 -8.80 -9.45 13.09
C ASN A 43 -8.59 -8.01 12.60
N THR A 44 -7.60 -7.82 11.73
CA THR A 44 -7.25 -6.46 11.23
C THR A 44 -8.34 -5.86 10.38
N GLY A 45 -9.28 -6.68 9.86
CA GLY A 45 -10.37 -6.24 9.01
C GLY A 45 -9.93 -5.75 7.63
N LEU A 46 -8.69 -6.05 7.21
CA LEU A 46 -8.21 -5.74 5.87
C LEU A 46 -8.78 -6.73 4.86
N SER A 47 -9.45 -6.20 3.84
CA SER A 47 -9.84 -6.98 2.65
C SER A 47 -8.60 -7.39 1.84
N ASP A 48 -8.77 -8.35 0.95
CA ASP A 48 -7.71 -8.83 0.04
C ASP A 48 -7.09 -7.66 -0.76
N GLU A 49 -7.93 -6.73 -1.22
CA GLU A 49 -7.49 -5.53 -1.95
C GLU A 49 -6.75 -4.53 -1.05
N SER A 50 -7.24 -4.28 0.17
CA SER A 50 -6.57 -3.37 1.12
C SER A 50 -5.21 -3.90 1.59
N LEU A 51 -5.10 -5.23 1.76
CA LEU A 51 -3.84 -5.89 2.08
C LEU A 51 -2.84 -5.74 0.92
N ASP A 52 -3.31 -5.89 -0.32
CA ASP A 52 -2.52 -5.75 -1.53
C ASP A 52 -1.92 -4.34 -1.69
N ILE A 53 -2.76 -3.32 -1.47
CA ILE A 53 -2.33 -1.92 -1.44
C ILE A 53 -1.30 -1.68 -0.33
N SER A 54 -1.52 -2.26 0.85
CA SER A 54 -0.60 -2.11 1.98
C SER A 54 0.79 -2.68 1.67
N ILE A 55 0.86 -3.83 1.00
CA ILE A 55 2.13 -4.45 0.58
C ILE A 55 2.83 -3.55 -0.44
N LYS A 56 2.10 -3.02 -1.44
CA LYS A 56 2.66 -2.09 -2.43
C LYS A 56 3.25 -0.83 -1.79
N LEU A 57 2.57 -0.27 -0.80
CA LEU A 57 3.04 0.91 -0.07
C LEU A 57 4.30 0.59 0.76
N ILE A 58 4.33 -0.55 1.44
CA ILE A 58 5.52 -0.99 2.17
C ILE A 58 6.71 -1.19 1.23
N GLU A 59 6.49 -1.73 0.02
CA GLU A 59 7.54 -1.87 -0.99
C GLU A 59 8.01 -0.54 -1.59
N ALA A 60 7.12 0.46 -1.65
CA ALA A 60 7.50 1.83 -2.00
C ALA A 60 8.34 2.51 -0.91
N GLY A 61 8.59 1.86 0.23
CA GLY A 61 9.39 2.35 1.35
C GLY A 61 8.58 3.02 2.44
N VAL A 62 7.25 2.88 2.43
CA VAL A 62 6.40 3.39 3.52
C VAL A 62 6.63 2.56 4.78
N HIS A 63 6.84 3.25 5.91
CA HIS A 63 7.00 2.57 7.19
C HIS A 63 5.69 1.87 7.61
N PRO A 64 5.74 0.58 8.00
CA PRO A 64 4.54 -0.20 8.30
C PRO A 64 3.77 0.37 9.50
N GLN A 65 4.47 0.94 10.49
CA GLN A 65 3.85 1.55 11.66
C GLN A 65 3.04 2.80 11.30
N ALA A 66 3.62 3.69 10.48
CA ALA A 66 2.93 4.89 10.02
C ALA A 66 1.71 4.54 9.15
N LEU A 67 1.84 3.51 8.30
CA LEU A 67 0.72 3.02 7.50
C LEU A 67 -0.42 2.48 8.37
N ALA A 68 -0.10 1.73 9.43
CA ALA A 68 -1.11 1.21 10.35
C ALA A 68 -1.86 2.34 11.10
N GLU A 69 -1.14 3.38 11.54
CA GLU A 69 -1.75 4.55 12.17
C GLU A 69 -2.71 5.26 11.21
N VAL A 70 -2.29 5.49 9.97
CA VAL A 70 -3.12 6.14 8.94
C VAL A 70 -4.37 5.30 8.62
N ILE A 71 -4.23 3.99 8.43
CA ILE A 71 -5.37 3.09 8.17
C ILE A 71 -6.36 3.11 9.34
N THR A 72 -5.86 3.08 10.58
CA THR A 72 -6.70 3.11 11.78
C THR A 72 -7.44 4.43 11.90
N GLN A 73 -6.75 5.54 11.64
CA GLN A 73 -7.35 6.87 11.68
C GLN A 73 -8.44 7.04 10.61
N ILE A 74 -8.17 6.64 9.36
CA ILE A 74 -9.16 6.69 8.27
C ILE A 74 -10.41 5.90 8.62
N ARG A 75 -10.26 4.70 9.20
CA ARG A 75 -11.41 3.86 9.59
C ARG A 75 -12.22 4.50 10.71
N ARG A 76 -11.56 5.04 11.74
CA ARG A 76 -12.22 5.74 12.84
C ARG A 76 -12.99 6.98 12.36
N GLU A 77 -12.40 7.75 11.44
CA GLU A 77 -13.06 8.91 10.84
C GLU A 77 -14.24 8.49 9.96
N ALA A 78 -14.09 7.44 9.15
CA ALA A 78 -15.17 6.89 8.33
C ALA A 78 -16.37 6.44 9.19
N GLU A 79 -16.12 5.72 10.29
CA GLU A 79 -17.14 5.31 11.26
C GLU A 79 -17.82 6.52 11.93
N SER A 80 -17.05 7.55 12.27
CA SER A 80 -17.58 8.77 12.88
C SER A 80 -18.45 9.59 11.92
N THR A 81 -18.11 9.60 10.62
CA THR A 81 -18.89 10.30 9.59
C THR A 81 -20.14 9.54 9.16
N TRP A 82 -20.19 8.22 9.37
CA TRP A 82 -21.34 7.38 9.05
C TRP A 82 -22.38 7.31 10.18
N ALA A 83 -22.13 7.92 11.36
CA ALA A 83 -23.13 7.96 12.42
C ALA A 83 -24.47 8.49 11.87
N PRO A 84 -25.49 7.63 11.69
CA PRO A 84 -26.77 8.08 11.17
C PRO A 84 -27.36 9.01 12.22
N ASP A 85 -27.74 10.21 11.77
CA ASP A 85 -28.50 11.17 12.55
C ASP A 85 -29.83 10.53 12.97
N GLU A 86 -29.86 9.79 14.07
CA GLU A 86 -31.07 9.22 14.68
C GLU A 86 -31.84 10.32 15.46
N SER A 87 -31.99 11.50 14.85
CA SER A 87 -32.58 12.70 15.46
C SER A 87 -33.78 13.26 14.68
N LYS A 88 -34.52 12.41 13.95
CA LYS A 88 -35.72 12.81 13.21
C LYS A 88 -36.82 11.73 13.19
N GLU A 89 -37.36 11.35 14.34
CA GLU A 89 -38.76 10.91 14.40
C GLU A 89 -39.31 11.32 15.78
N SER A 90 -40.06 12.43 15.80
CA SER A 90 -40.87 12.92 16.91
C SER A 90 -42.29 13.13 16.41
#